data_AF-A0A3C0AAQ2-F1
#
_entry.id   AF-A0A3C0AAQ2-F1
#
_cell.length_a   1.000
_cell.length_b   1.000
_cell.length_c   1.000
_cell.angle_alpha   90.00
_cell.angle_beta   90.00
_cell.angle_gamma   90.00
#
_symmetry.space_group_name_H-M   'P 1'
#
loop_
_entity.id
_entity.type
_entity.pdbx_description
1 polymer ?
#
loop_
_entity_poly.entity_id
_entity_poly.type
_entity_poly.pdbx_seq_one_letter_code
_entity_poly.pdbx_strand_id
1 'polypeptide(L)'
;VGKPVLTSGIDYQWLLGNEWKPFEMVQRSATDPAAVIFTSGSTGPPKGVAYEHGMFWSQVDLLRDYYQIQPGEVDLPGFPLFALFNSAMGVTTVVPDMDPTKPARVDPEKIIRQINDHGVTQAFGSPAMWNRIGRYCEQHQIQLPSLKRVLSAGAPVPVHVIQRMR
;
A
#
# COMPACT_ATOMS: atom_id res chain seq x y z
N VAL A 1 5.49 -7.50 21.73
CA VAL A 1 5.96 -8.85 21.34
C VAL A 1 4.90 -9.86 21.78
N GLY A 2 4.35 -10.67 20.86
CA GLY A 2 3.43 -11.76 21.23
C GLY A 2 1.92 -11.49 21.21
N LYS A 3 1.40 -10.65 20.30
CA LYS A 3 -0.02 -10.72 19.94
C LYS A 3 -0.15 -11.27 18.51
N PRO A 4 -1.07 -12.21 18.23
CA PRO A 4 -1.24 -12.79 16.89
C PRO A 4 -1.50 -11.68 15.89
N VAL A 5 -0.64 -11.59 14.87
CA VAL A 5 -0.63 -10.42 13.99
C VAL A 5 -1.77 -10.50 12.97
N LEU A 6 -2.19 -11.69 12.55
CA LEU A 6 -3.43 -11.93 11.79
C LEU A 6 -3.82 -13.43 11.90
N THR A 7 -5.09 -13.68 12.24
CA THR A 7 -5.84 -14.95 12.14
C THR A 7 -5.05 -16.24 11.83
N SER A 8 -4.63 -16.96 12.87
CA SER A 8 -4.24 -18.40 12.89
C SER A 8 -3.49 -18.81 14.16
N GLY A 9 -3.08 -17.84 15.01
CA GLY A 9 -2.27 -18.12 16.20
C GLY A 9 -0.76 -18.13 15.93
N ILE A 10 -0.34 -17.84 14.69
CA ILE A 10 1.05 -17.66 14.32
C ILE A 10 1.53 -16.28 14.83
N ASP A 11 2.58 -16.29 15.65
CA ASP A 11 3.24 -15.07 16.11
C ASP A 11 4.65 -14.93 15.50
N TYR A 12 5.28 -13.78 15.74
CA TYR A 12 6.61 -13.48 15.21
C TYR A 12 7.66 -14.49 15.69
N GLN A 13 7.55 -15.01 16.91
CA GLN A 13 8.50 -15.99 17.44
C GLN A 13 8.34 -17.34 16.76
N TRP A 14 7.11 -17.74 16.46
CA TRP A 14 6.83 -18.92 15.65
C TRP A 14 7.43 -18.80 14.24
N LEU A 15 7.35 -17.63 13.61
CA LEU A 15 7.97 -17.39 12.29
C LEU A 15 9.50 -17.52 12.34
N LEU A 16 10.13 -17.07 13.43
CA LEU A 16 11.59 -17.15 13.60
C LEU A 16 12.09 -18.53 14.05
N GLY A 17 11.27 -19.28 14.80
CA GLY A 17 11.67 -20.54 15.44
C GLY A 17 11.69 -21.75 14.53
N ASN A 18 11.15 -21.64 13.31
CA ASN A 18 11.15 -22.71 12.32
C ASN A 18 12.28 -22.50 11.30
N GLU A 19 12.99 -23.58 10.96
CA GLU A 19 13.92 -23.54 9.82
C GLU A 19 13.15 -23.16 8.55
N TRP A 20 13.51 -22.04 7.95
CA TRP A 20 12.95 -21.63 6.67
C TRP A 20 13.36 -22.64 5.60
N LYS A 21 12.37 -23.19 4.90
CA LYS A 21 12.57 -24.01 3.71
C LYS A 21 11.93 -23.30 2.53
N PRO A 22 12.60 -23.21 1.37
CA PRO A 22 11.99 -22.65 0.17
C PRO A 22 10.67 -23.35 -0.15
N PHE A 23 9.63 -22.58 -0.39
CA PHE A 23 8.36 -23.11 -0.89
C PHE A 23 8.54 -23.52 -2.35
N GLU A 24 8.24 -24.78 -2.69
CA GLU A 24 8.28 -25.24 -4.06
C GLU A 24 7.12 -24.62 -4.85
N MET A 25 7.46 -23.66 -5.71
CA MET A 25 6.48 -22.96 -6.55
C MET A 25 5.96 -23.89 -7.65
N VAL A 26 4.64 -24.07 -7.69
CA VAL A 26 4.02 -24.81 -8.79
C VAL A 26 3.94 -23.93 -10.03
N GLN A 27 4.25 -24.50 -11.20
CA GLN A 27 4.08 -23.80 -12.47
C GLN A 27 2.61 -23.51 -12.74
N ARG A 28 2.32 -22.31 -13.24
CA ARG A 28 0.98 -21.82 -13.57
C ARG A 28 1.00 -21.12 -14.92
N SER A 29 -0.04 -21.31 -15.71
CA SER A 29 -0.23 -20.58 -16.97
C SER A 29 -0.71 -19.15 -16.69
N ALA A 30 -0.56 -18.26 -17.67
CA ALA A 30 -1.03 -16.88 -17.55
C ALA A 30 -2.56 -16.78 -17.36
N THR A 31 -3.31 -17.76 -17.87
CA THR A 31 -4.78 -17.81 -17.79
C THR A 31 -5.28 -18.63 -16.59
N ASP A 32 -4.37 -19.21 -15.80
CA ASP A 32 -4.78 -19.93 -14.59
C ASP A 32 -5.31 -18.92 -13.55
N PRO A 33 -6.37 -19.25 -12.80
CA PRO A 33 -6.86 -18.42 -11.71
C PRO A 33 -5.79 -18.20 -10.63
N ALA A 34 -5.55 -16.94 -10.28
CA ALA A 34 -4.57 -16.52 -9.29
C ALA A 34 -5.23 -16.05 -7.99
N ALA A 35 -6.34 -15.31 -8.07
CA ALA A 35 -7.02 -14.76 -6.90
C ALA A 35 -8.50 -14.47 -7.17
N VAL A 36 -9.28 -14.37 -6.09
CA VAL A 36 -10.61 -13.75 -6.10
C VAL A 36 -10.58 -12.53 -5.18
N ILE A 37 -10.67 -11.34 -5.76
CA ILE A 37 -10.66 -10.08 -5.00
C ILE A 37 -12.09 -9.61 -4.81
N PHE A 38 -12.54 -9.54 -3.56
CA PHE A 38 -13.86 -9.02 -3.24
C PHE A 38 -13.84 -7.49 -3.19
N THR A 39 -14.74 -6.87 -3.94
CA THR A 39 -14.88 -5.42 -3.99
C THR A 39 -16.22 -5.03 -3.35
N SER A 40 -16.20 -4.03 -2.47
CA SER A 40 -17.35 -3.59 -1.67
C SER A 40 -18.29 -2.66 -2.45
N GLY A 41 -18.58 -2.97 -3.72
CA GLY A 41 -19.31 -2.07 -4.65
C GLY A 41 -20.41 -1.25 -3.96
N SER A 42 -20.48 0.05 -4.27
CA SER A 42 -21.23 1.06 -3.51
C SER A 42 -22.75 0.85 -3.39
N THR A 43 -23.31 -0.18 -4.04
CA THR A 43 -24.75 -0.40 -4.20
C THR A 43 -25.22 -1.84 -3.94
N GLY A 44 -24.40 -2.71 -3.34
CA GLY A 44 -24.82 -4.09 -3.10
C GLY A 44 -23.83 -4.99 -2.34
N PRO A 45 -24.13 -6.30 -2.21
CA PRO A 45 -23.21 -7.25 -1.60
C PRO A 45 -21.86 -7.28 -2.34
N PRO A 46 -20.74 -7.52 -1.64
CA PRO A 46 -19.42 -7.58 -2.27
C PRO A 46 -19.38 -8.59 -3.41
N LYS A 47 -18.80 -8.19 -4.54
CA LYS A 47 -18.65 -9.05 -5.72
C LYS A 47 -17.21 -9.56 -5.80
N GLY A 48 -17.06 -10.86 -5.99
CA GLY A 48 -15.77 -11.49 -6.26
C GLY A 48 -15.36 -11.25 -7.71
N VAL A 49 -14.17 -10.71 -7.90
CA VAL A 49 -13.53 -10.56 -9.22
C VAL A 49 -12.46 -11.63 -9.33
N ALA A 50 -12.57 -12.51 -10.32
CA ALA A 50 -11.55 -13.50 -10.63
C ALA A 50 -10.38 -12.82 -11.34
N TYR A 51 -9.18 -13.07 -10.85
CA TYR A 51 -7.93 -12.60 -11.44
C TYR A 51 -7.14 -13.80 -11.94
N GLU A 52 -6.61 -13.68 -13.15
CA GLU A 52 -5.63 -14.62 -13.70
C GLU A 52 -4.20 -14.13 -13.43
N HIS A 53 -3.22 -15.03 -13.48
CA HIS A 53 -1.81 -14.67 -13.26
C HIS A 53 -1.33 -13.59 -14.26
N GLY A 54 -1.70 -13.71 -15.53
CA GLY A 54 -1.31 -12.78 -16.59
C GLY A 54 -1.92 -11.38 -16.41
N MET A 55 -3.13 -11.30 -15.86
CA MET A 55 -3.77 -10.01 -15.53
C MET A 55 -2.98 -9.26 -14.45
N PHE A 56 -2.55 -9.97 -13.41
CA PHE A 56 -1.76 -9.38 -12.34
C PHE A 56 -0.41 -8.88 -12.85
N TRP A 57 0.32 -9.70 -13.60
CA TRP A 57 1.61 -9.29 -14.19
C TRP A 57 1.46 -8.10 -15.15
N SER A 58 0.42 -8.10 -15.98
CA SER A 58 0.15 -6.98 -16.89
C SER A 58 -0.12 -5.68 -16.12
N GLN A 59 -0.81 -5.73 -14.98
CA GLN A 59 -1.01 -4.57 -14.12
C GLN A 59 0.29 -4.10 -13.45
N VAL A 60 1.13 -5.03 -13.00
CA VAL A 60 2.45 -4.74 -12.44
C VAL A 60 3.30 -3.99 -13.46
N ASP A 61 3.38 -4.49 -14.70
CA ASP A 61 4.16 -3.87 -15.77
C ASP A 61 3.62 -2.47 -16.10
N LEU A 62 2.30 -2.33 -16.27
CA LEU A 62 1.67 -1.04 -16.56
C LEU A 62 1.90 -0.01 -15.45
N LEU A 63 1.75 -0.39 -14.18
CA LEU A 63 1.97 0.52 -13.05
C LEU A 63 3.44 0.92 -12.95
N ARG A 64 4.35 -0.04 -13.12
CA ARG A 64 5.79 0.19 -13.09
C ARG A 64 6.20 1.17 -14.18
N ASP A 65 5.77 0.93 -15.41
CA ASP A 65 6.14 1.74 -16.57
C ASP A 65 5.48 3.12 -16.52
N TYR A 66 4.19 3.20 -16.18
CA TYR A 66 3.47 4.47 -16.16
C TYR A 66 3.99 5.42 -15.08
N TYR A 67 4.22 4.91 -13.86
CA TYR A 67 4.69 5.71 -12.72
C TYR A 67 6.22 5.70 -12.56
N GLN A 68 6.94 5.00 -13.44
CA GLN A 68 8.39 4.85 -13.41
C GLN A 68 8.90 4.31 -12.06
N ILE A 69 8.18 3.34 -11.50
CA ILE A 69 8.52 2.72 -10.21
C ILE A 69 9.74 1.83 -10.39
N GLN A 70 10.73 1.98 -9.50
CA GLN A 70 11.98 1.25 -9.57
C GLN A 70 12.09 0.22 -8.43
N PRO A 71 12.66 -0.97 -8.70
CA PRO A 71 13.07 -1.88 -7.63
C PRO A 71 13.98 -1.18 -6.62
N GLY A 72 13.80 -1.47 -5.34
CA GLY A 72 14.52 -0.84 -4.23
C GLY A 72 13.86 0.45 -3.69
N GLU A 73 12.80 0.94 -4.32
CA GLU A 73 12.00 2.02 -3.76
C GLU A 73 11.19 1.56 -2.54
N VAL A 74 10.71 2.54 -1.77
CA VAL A 74 9.95 2.32 -0.53
C VAL A 74 8.59 2.99 -0.66
N ASP A 75 7.53 2.22 -0.42
CA ASP A 75 6.14 2.68 -0.49
C ASP A 75 5.44 2.60 0.87
N LEU A 76 4.60 3.60 1.16
CA LEU A 76 3.66 3.60 2.27
C LEU A 76 2.22 3.53 1.70
N PRO A 77 1.68 2.32 1.50
CA PRO A 77 0.36 2.16 0.89
C PRO A 77 -0.76 2.26 1.92
N GLY A 78 -1.55 3.32 1.85
CA GLY A 78 -2.81 3.47 2.60
C GLY A 78 -3.92 2.49 2.18
N PHE A 79 -3.66 1.64 1.16
CA PHE A 79 -4.55 0.57 0.72
C PHE A 79 -3.76 -0.75 0.54
N PRO A 80 -4.08 -1.83 1.29
CA PRO A 80 -3.27 -3.04 1.34
C PRO A 80 -2.98 -3.73 0.00
N LEU A 81 -3.83 -3.57 -1.01
CA LEU A 81 -3.60 -4.17 -2.33
C LEU A 81 -2.31 -3.66 -2.99
N PHE A 82 -1.89 -2.42 -2.71
CA PHE A 82 -0.63 -1.90 -3.23
C PHE A 82 0.59 -2.62 -2.63
N ALA A 83 0.49 -3.15 -1.41
CA ALA A 83 1.55 -3.99 -0.84
C ALA A 83 1.82 -5.25 -1.68
N LEU A 84 0.76 -5.83 -2.29
CA LEU A 84 0.89 -6.98 -3.18
C LEU A 84 1.64 -6.59 -4.48
N PHE A 85 1.25 -5.48 -5.11
CA PHE A 85 1.95 -4.98 -6.30
C PHE A 85 3.42 -4.62 -6.00
N ASN A 86 3.68 -4.00 -4.84
CA ASN A 86 5.02 -3.63 -4.42
C ASN A 86 5.95 -4.85 -4.36
N SER A 87 5.45 -5.97 -3.81
CA SER A 87 6.24 -7.21 -3.77
C SER A 87 6.64 -7.69 -5.17
N ALA A 88 5.76 -7.57 -6.16
CA ALA A 88 6.05 -7.96 -7.54
C ALA A 88 6.98 -6.96 -8.26
N MET A 89 6.94 -5.68 -7.88
CA MET A 89 7.79 -4.62 -8.44
C MET A 89 9.17 -4.51 -7.75
N GLY A 90 9.44 -5.28 -6.71
CA GLY A 90 10.67 -5.17 -5.91
C GLY A 90 10.71 -3.92 -5.01
N VAL A 91 9.55 -3.43 -4.60
CA VAL A 91 9.37 -2.25 -3.73
C VAL A 91 9.13 -2.69 -2.30
N THR A 92 9.82 -2.06 -1.36
CA THR A 92 9.63 -2.30 0.08
C THR A 92 8.33 -1.64 0.55
N THR A 93 7.49 -2.39 1.25
CA THR A 93 6.25 -1.85 1.83
C THR A 93 6.43 -1.51 3.31
N VAL A 94 6.16 -0.25 3.66
CA VAL A 94 5.97 0.20 5.04
C VAL A 94 4.48 0.19 5.34
N VAL A 95 4.04 -0.73 6.20
CA VAL A 95 2.63 -0.81 6.61
C VAL A 95 2.28 0.44 7.44
N PRO A 96 1.33 1.29 7.00
CA PRO A 96 0.99 2.50 7.73
C PRO A 96 0.40 2.19 9.11
N ASP A 97 0.84 2.89 10.16
CA ASP A 97 0.21 2.83 11.50
C ASP A 97 -1.10 3.64 11.50
N MET A 98 -2.12 3.09 10.84
CA MET A 98 -3.45 3.67 10.75
C MET A 98 -4.53 2.60 10.59
N ASP A 99 -5.79 2.98 10.82
CA ASP A 99 -6.95 2.18 10.43
C ASP A 99 -7.26 2.43 8.94
N PRO A 100 -7.03 1.46 8.03
CA PRO A 100 -7.27 1.64 6.60
C PRO A 100 -8.75 1.84 6.27
N THR A 101 -9.67 1.46 7.17
CA THR A 101 -11.11 1.70 7.01
C THR A 101 -11.52 3.14 7.36
N LYS A 102 -10.63 3.90 8.02
CA LYS A 102 -10.88 5.29 8.45
C LYS A 102 -9.73 6.23 8.06
N PRO A 103 -9.39 6.36 6.76
CA PRO A 103 -8.24 7.14 6.31
C PRO A 103 -8.30 8.63 6.71
N ALA A 104 -9.51 9.20 6.87
CA ALA A 104 -9.69 10.57 7.33
C ALA A 104 -9.33 10.79 8.82
N ARG A 105 -9.17 9.71 9.61
CA ARG A 105 -8.77 9.75 11.02
C ARG A 105 -7.29 9.43 11.23
N VAL A 106 -6.52 9.33 10.15
CA VAL A 106 -5.07 9.10 10.21
C VAL A 106 -4.39 10.08 11.17
N ASP A 107 -3.42 9.60 11.92
CA ASP A 107 -2.55 10.45 12.73
C ASP A 107 -1.38 10.94 11.85
N PRO A 108 -1.32 12.24 11.50
CA PRO A 108 -0.27 12.75 10.63
C PRO A 108 1.13 12.54 11.20
N GLU A 109 1.31 12.67 12.51
CA GLU A 109 2.63 12.60 13.13
C GLU A 109 3.22 11.20 12.96
N LYS A 110 2.40 10.16 13.17
CA LYS A 110 2.79 8.77 12.95
C LYS A 110 3.20 8.51 11.51
N ILE A 111 2.41 8.95 10.54
CA ILE A 111 2.71 8.73 9.12
C ILE A 111 3.97 9.48 8.70
N ILE A 112 4.11 10.74 9.10
CA ILE A 112 5.30 11.55 8.81
C ILE A 112 6.55 10.90 9.41
N ARG A 113 6.45 10.40 10.65
CA ARG A 113 7.53 9.65 11.30
C ARG A 113 7.90 8.40 10.51
N GLN A 114 6.93 7.58 10.10
CA GLN A 114 7.18 6.42 9.26
C GLN A 114 7.82 6.78 7.90
N ILE A 115 7.40 7.90 7.29
CA ILE A 115 8.00 8.39 6.04
C ILE A 115 9.48 8.70 6.24
N ASN A 116 9.80 9.43 7.30
CA ASN A 116 11.17 9.85 7.60
C ASN A 116 12.06 8.67 8.03
N ASP A 117 11.58 7.83 8.95
CA ASP A 117 12.34 6.72 9.53
C ASP A 117 12.70 5.65 8.48
N HIS A 118 11.87 5.49 7.46
CA HIS A 118 12.06 4.47 6.43
C HIS A 118 12.45 5.02 5.05
N GLY A 119 12.64 6.34 4.93
CA GLY A 119 12.99 6.97 3.65
C GLY A 119 11.96 6.70 2.55
N VAL A 120 10.66 6.78 2.89
CA VAL A 120 9.57 6.47 1.97
C VAL A 120 9.66 7.37 0.74
N THR A 121 9.67 6.73 -0.44
CA THR A 121 9.82 7.40 -1.75
C THR A 121 8.50 7.61 -2.48
N GLN A 122 7.50 6.79 -2.17
CA GLN A 122 6.16 6.92 -2.71
C GLN A 122 5.12 6.59 -1.65
N ALA A 123 3.92 7.16 -1.77
CA ALA A 123 2.84 6.81 -0.88
C ALA A 123 1.48 6.90 -1.58
N PHE A 124 0.56 6.03 -1.18
CA PHE A 124 -0.79 5.97 -1.72
C PHE A 124 -1.81 6.28 -0.62
N GLY A 125 -2.83 7.08 -0.93
CA GLY A 125 -3.85 7.46 0.04
C GLY A 125 -5.12 8.02 -0.60
N SER A 126 -6.18 8.15 0.17
CA SER A 126 -7.39 8.85 -0.30
C SER A 126 -7.20 10.37 -0.20
N PRO A 127 -7.99 11.18 -0.94
CA PRO A 127 -7.95 12.64 -0.80
C PRO A 127 -8.16 13.11 0.65
N ALA A 128 -8.96 12.38 1.44
CA ALA A 128 -9.20 12.71 2.84
C ALA A 128 -7.97 12.51 3.74
N MET A 129 -7.19 11.45 3.50
CA MET A 129 -5.91 11.21 4.16
C MET A 129 -4.92 12.30 3.81
N TRP A 130 -4.76 12.60 2.51
CA TRP A 130 -3.84 13.64 2.03
C TRP A 130 -4.22 15.03 2.53
N ASN A 131 -5.50 15.38 2.55
CA ASN A 131 -5.94 16.65 3.12
C ASN A 131 -5.60 16.79 4.61
N ARG A 132 -5.64 15.69 5.37
CA ARG A 132 -5.30 15.71 6.79
C ARG A 132 -3.80 15.83 7.03
N ILE A 133 -2.99 15.02 6.33
CA ILE A 133 -1.53 15.06 6.41
C ILE A 133 -1.00 16.40 5.91
N GLY A 134 -1.45 16.86 4.73
CA GLY A 134 -0.99 18.12 4.14
C GLY A 134 -1.28 19.34 5.01
N ARG A 135 -2.47 19.41 5.64
CA ARG A 135 -2.78 20.51 6.58
C ARG A 135 -1.83 20.51 7.78
N TYR A 136 -1.50 19.34 8.31
CA TYR A 136 -0.56 19.23 9.42
C TYR A 136 0.85 19.67 8.97
N CYS A 137 1.32 19.22 7.80
CA CYS A 137 2.60 19.66 7.27
C CYS A 137 2.68 21.18 7.08
N GLU A 138 1.63 21.82 6.52
CA GLU A 138 1.56 23.27 6.37
C GLU A 138 1.62 24.00 7.72
N GLN A 139 0.82 23.55 8.70
CA GLN A 139 0.75 24.18 10.03
C GLN A 139 2.08 24.10 10.80
N HIS A 140 2.83 23.01 10.60
CA HIS A 140 4.08 22.73 11.30
C HIS A 140 5.34 22.98 10.45
N GLN A 141 5.19 23.50 9.22
CA GLN A 141 6.28 23.76 8.28
C GLN A 141 7.15 22.51 7.99
N ILE A 142 6.51 21.35 7.87
CA ILE A 142 7.18 20.06 7.63
C ILE A 142 7.30 19.80 6.14
N GLN A 143 8.49 19.39 5.71
CA GLN A 143 8.75 18.88 4.35
C GLN A 143 9.05 17.38 4.40
N LEU A 144 8.73 16.67 3.31
CA LEU A 144 8.92 15.23 3.16
C LEU A 144 9.85 14.95 1.97
N PRO A 145 11.14 15.29 2.06
CA PRO A 145 12.04 15.34 0.91
C PRO A 145 12.32 13.97 0.27
N SER A 146 12.06 12.87 0.97
CA SER A 146 12.20 11.52 0.41
C SER A 146 11.08 11.19 -0.58
N LEU A 147 9.89 11.77 -0.42
CA LEU A 147 8.74 11.49 -1.27
C LEU A 147 8.94 12.07 -2.67
N LYS A 148 9.04 11.17 -3.66
CA LYS A 148 9.08 11.50 -5.08
C LYS A 148 7.68 11.49 -5.70
N ARG A 149 6.76 10.69 -5.15
CA ARG A 149 5.43 10.46 -5.71
C ARG A 149 4.36 10.32 -4.62
N VAL A 150 3.24 11.01 -4.80
CA VAL A 150 2.04 10.85 -3.98
C VAL A 150 0.88 10.46 -4.89
N LEU A 151 0.31 9.29 -4.65
CA LEU A 151 -0.81 8.75 -5.42
C LEU A 151 -2.11 8.93 -4.63
N SER A 152 -3.17 9.40 -5.31
CA SER A 152 -4.47 9.63 -4.70
C SER A 152 -5.59 8.98 -5.50
N ALA A 153 -6.45 8.19 -4.84
CA ALA A 153 -7.61 7.57 -5.46
C ALA A 153 -8.79 7.37 -4.48
N GLY A 154 -9.89 6.83 -4.98
CA GLY A 154 -11.11 6.55 -4.21
C GLY A 154 -12.12 7.70 -4.15
N ALA A 155 -11.72 8.91 -4.50
CA ALA A 155 -12.60 10.07 -4.71
C ALA A 155 -11.89 11.13 -5.56
N PRO A 156 -12.61 12.09 -6.17
CA PRO A 156 -12.01 13.25 -6.81
C PRO A 156 -11.08 14.01 -5.84
N VAL A 157 -9.91 14.42 -6.31
CA VAL A 157 -8.92 15.14 -5.50
C VAL A 157 -9.19 16.65 -5.59
N PRO A 158 -9.52 17.35 -4.48
CA PRO A 158 -9.68 18.80 -4.52
C PRO A 158 -8.37 19.51 -4.84
N VAL A 159 -8.43 20.59 -5.63
CA VAL A 159 -7.25 21.36 -6.05
C VAL A 159 -6.39 21.82 -4.85
N HIS A 160 -7.03 22.25 -3.77
CA HIS A 160 -6.30 22.67 -2.57
C HIS A 160 -5.48 21.54 -1.95
N VAL A 161 -5.91 20.28 -2.05
CA VAL A 161 -5.14 19.13 -1.54
C VAL A 161 -3.90 18.91 -2.40
N ILE A 162 -4.04 19.04 -3.73
CA ILE A 162 -2.91 18.93 -4.66
C ILE A 162 -1.88 20.03 -4.37
N GLN A 163 -2.33 21.25 -4.08
CA GLN A 163 -1.44 22.37 -3.75
C GLN A 163 -0.62 22.12 -2.48
N ARG A 164 -1.17 21.43 -1.48
CA ARG A 164 -0.42 21.08 -0.24
C ARG A 164 0.65 20.01 -0.44
N MET A 165 0.58 19.27 -1.53
CA MET A 165 1.47 18.13 -1.83
C MET A 165 2.60 18.52 -2.80
N ARG A 166 2.74 19.82 -3.09
CA ARG A 166 3.83 20.36 -3.91
C ARG A 166 5.07 20.64 -3.10
#